data_AF-A0A1Y5PN29-F1
#
_entry.id   AF-A0A1Y5PN29-F1
#
_cell.length_a   1.000
_cell.length_b   1.000
_cell.length_c   1.000
_cell.angle_alpha   90.00
_cell.angle_beta   90.00
_cell.angle_gamma   90.00
#
_symmetry.space_group_name_H-M   'P 1'
#
loop_
_entity.id
_entity.type
_entity.pdbx_description
1 polymer ?
#
loop_
_entity_poly.entity_id
_entity_poly.type
_entity_poly.pdbx_seq_one_letter_code
_entity_poly.pdbx_strand_id
1 'polypeptide(L)'
;MQYPVRVADAMWWQYVVTVTGNATQKDIAATTGIDQSSISRWQRGANTPHAKAVIALARAYNRSPVEALVAAGYLSSTELGVVELTTLTGDLTRASIDALLSEIRRRVLAANPESTRLWPAGWSADDPGVRGG
;
A
#
# COMPACT_ATOMS: atom_id res chain seq x y z
N MET A 1 -11.99 -16.08 -12.29
CA MET A 1 -12.03 -14.80 -11.54
C MET A 1 -11.16 -13.80 -12.27
N GLN A 2 -11.77 -12.90 -13.03
CA GLN A 2 -11.07 -11.85 -13.79
C GLN A 2 -10.99 -10.61 -12.90
N TYR A 3 -9.84 -10.36 -12.29
CA TYR A 3 -9.62 -9.13 -11.51
C TYR A 3 -9.49 -7.92 -12.46
N PRO A 4 -9.92 -6.72 -12.03
CA PRO A 4 -10.36 -5.65 -12.91
C PRO A 4 -9.17 -4.81 -13.37
N VAL A 5 -8.48 -5.26 -14.42
CA VAL A 5 -7.39 -4.54 -15.11
C VAL A 5 -7.79 -3.07 -15.35
N ARG A 6 -9.04 -2.83 -15.75
CA ARG A 6 -9.56 -1.48 -16.06
C ARG A 6 -9.64 -0.52 -14.86
N VAL A 7 -9.76 -1.01 -13.63
CA VAL A 7 -9.82 -0.13 -12.44
C VAL A 7 -8.41 0.22 -11.97
N ALA A 8 -7.48 -0.74 -12.02
CA ALA A 8 -6.07 -0.51 -11.69
C ALA A 8 -5.42 0.49 -12.66
N ASP A 9 -5.71 0.41 -13.96
CA ASP A 9 -5.19 1.36 -14.96
C ASP A 9 -5.64 2.81 -14.68
N ALA A 10 -6.91 2.99 -14.28
CA ALA A 10 -7.45 4.29 -13.89
C ALA A 10 -6.82 4.82 -12.59
N MET A 11 -6.55 3.94 -11.61
CA MET A 11 -5.87 4.31 -10.37
C MET A 11 -4.41 4.72 -10.61
N TRP A 12 -3.70 4.03 -11.50
CA TRP A 12 -2.32 4.34 -11.81
C TRP A 12 -2.17 5.74 -12.43
N TRP A 13 -2.94 6.06 -13.47
CA TRP A 13 -2.81 7.39 -14.09
C TRP A 13 -3.22 8.51 -13.12
N GLN A 14 -4.26 8.31 -12.32
CA GLN A 14 -4.67 9.27 -11.30
C GLN A 14 -3.56 9.50 -10.26
N TYR A 15 -2.87 8.43 -9.86
CA TYR A 15 -1.70 8.51 -8.99
C TYR A 15 -0.59 9.33 -9.64
N VAL A 16 -0.23 9.05 -10.90
CA VAL A 16 0.79 9.80 -11.65
C VAL A 16 0.45 11.29 -11.66
N VAL A 17 -0.77 11.68 -12.05
CA VAL A 17 -1.19 13.09 -12.06
C VAL A 17 -1.07 13.75 -10.68
N THR A 18 -1.44 13.02 -9.63
CA THR A 18 -1.40 13.52 -8.24
C THR A 18 0.04 13.77 -7.79
N VAL A 19 0.95 12.82 -8.02
CA VAL A 19 2.34 12.93 -7.55
C VAL A 19 3.19 13.88 -8.37
N THR A 20 2.86 14.07 -9.65
CA THR A 20 3.60 14.97 -10.53
C THR A 20 3.05 16.40 -10.53
N GLY A 21 1.94 16.65 -9.83
CA GLY A 21 1.28 17.96 -9.87
C GLY A 21 0.77 18.29 -11.27
N ASN A 22 0.31 17.28 -12.02
CA ASN A 22 -0.19 17.41 -13.39
C ASN A 22 0.87 17.93 -14.40
N ALA A 23 2.14 17.61 -14.15
CA ALA A 23 3.24 17.95 -15.07
C ALA A 23 3.04 17.33 -16.46
N THR A 24 3.63 17.94 -17.49
CA THR A 24 3.52 17.42 -18.86
C THR A 24 4.27 16.10 -19.00
N GLN A 25 3.86 15.25 -19.95
CA GLN A 25 4.57 13.98 -20.21
C GLN A 25 6.06 14.18 -20.49
N LYS A 26 6.42 15.30 -21.13
CA LYS A 26 7.80 15.67 -21.43
C LYS A 26 8.59 15.99 -20.16
N ASP A 27 7.99 16.75 -19.23
CA ASP A 27 8.65 17.11 -17.96
C ASP A 27 8.80 15.88 -17.07
N ILE A 28 7.79 15.00 -17.04
CA ILE A 28 7.86 13.72 -16.35
C ILE A 28 8.99 12.87 -16.95
N ALA A 29 9.10 12.79 -18.27
CA ALA A 29 10.18 12.05 -18.93
C ALA A 29 11.58 12.61 -18.57
N ALA A 30 11.73 13.94 -18.62
CA ALA A 30 12.98 14.61 -18.28
C ALA A 30 13.39 14.40 -16.82
N THR A 31 12.42 14.43 -15.90
CA THR A 31 12.66 14.27 -14.45
C THR A 31 12.99 12.83 -14.07
N THR A 32 12.34 11.86 -14.73
CA THR A 32 12.40 10.44 -14.33
C THR A 32 13.35 9.59 -15.18
N GLY A 33 13.73 10.07 -16.37
CA GLY A 33 14.43 9.29 -17.39
C GLY A 33 13.57 8.22 -18.08
N ILE A 34 12.27 8.20 -17.83
CA ILE A 34 11.31 7.29 -18.46
C ILE A 34 10.95 7.86 -19.83
N ASP A 35 10.80 6.99 -20.84
CA ASP A 35 10.46 7.46 -22.17
C ASP A 35 9.04 8.08 -22.21
N GLN A 36 8.90 9.19 -22.94
CA GLN A 36 7.63 9.90 -23.06
C GLN A 36 6.52 9.02 -23.65
N SER A 37 6.87 8.06 -24.52
CA SER A 37 5.90 7.18 -25.16
C SER A 37 5.26 6.20 -24.17
N SER A 38 6.01 5.74 -23.17
CA SER A 38 5.51 4.93 -22.06
C SER A 38 4.53 5.72 -21.21
N ILE A 39 4.87 6.96 -20.87
CA ILE A 39 3.98 7.85 -20.09
C ILE A 39 2.68 8.10 -20.86
N SER A 40 2.77 8.34 -22.19
CA SER A 40 1.60 8.47 -23.07
C SER A 40 0.72 7.22 -23.10
N ARG A 41 1.32 6.01 -23.05
CA ARG A 41 0.55 4.76 -23.00
C ARG A 41 -0.14 4.56 -21.65
N TRP A 42 0.49 4.97 -20.54
CA TRP A 42 -0.13 4.94 -19.21
C TRP A 42 -1.36 5.83 -19.15
N GLN A 43 -1.26 7.07 -19.67
CA GLN A 43 -2.39 7.99 -19.73
C GLN A 43 -3.58 7.43 -20.52
N ARG A 44 -3.31 6.61 -21.56
CA ARG A 44 -4.35 5.98 -22.38
C ARG A 44 -4.86 4.66 -21.81
N GLY A 45 -4.32 4.19 -20.67
CA GLY A 45 -4.63 2.87 -20.12
C GLY A 45 -4.25 1.72 -21.06
N ALA A 46 -3.26 1.94 -21.94
CA ALA A 46 -2.92 0.99 -23.00
C ALA A 46 -1.96 -0.12 -22.53
N ASN A 47 -1.29 0.08 -21.39
CA ASN A 47 -0.38 -0.90 -20.80
C ASN A 47 -0.22 -0.70 -19.30
N THR A 48 0.02 -1.81 -18.60
CA THR A 48 0.53 -1.78 -17.22
C THR A 48 1.99 -1.29 -17.25
N PRO A 49 2.37 -0.29 -16.43
CA PRO A 49 3.76 0.18 -16.34
C PRO A 49 4.66 -0.93 -15.81
N HIS A 50 5.90 -1.06 -16.29
CA HIS A 50 6.86 -1.96 -15.65
C HIS A 50 7.24 -1.47 -14.25
N ALA A 51 7.38 -2.37 -13.27
CA ALA A 51 7.76 -2.03 -11.90
C ALA A 51 9.01 -1.13 -11.79
N LYS A 52 10.02 -1.34 -12.65
CA LYS A 52 11.21 -0.46 -12.70
C LYS A 52 10.85 1.00 -12.99
N ALA A 53 9.92 1.24 -13.92
CA ALA A 53 9.46 2.58 -14.27
C ALA A 53 8.60 3.19 -13.15
N VAL A 54 7.77 2.38 -12.50
CA VAL A 54 6.99 2.78 -11.32
C VAL A 54 7.92 3.26 -10.19
N ILE A 55 8.96 2.50 -9.89
CA ILE A 55 9.95 2.84 -8.85
C ILE A 55 10.74 4.10 -9.24
N ALA A 56 11.12 4.24 -10.52
CA ALA A 56 11.83 5.42 -11.00
C ALA A 56 10.99 6.69 -10.86
N LEU A 57 9.70 6.64 -11.23
CA LEU A 57 8.76 7.74 -11.01
C LEU A 57 8.66 8.11 -9.52
N ALA A 58 8.44 7.12 -8.66
CA ALA A 58 8.29 7.35 -7.23
C ALA A 58 9.51 8.06 -6.63
N ARG A 59 10.71 7.57 -6.93
CA ARG A 59 11.97 8.16 -6.42
C ARG A 59 12.20 9.58 -6.93
N ALA A 60 11.95 9.82 -8.22
CA ALA A 60 12.13 11.14 -8.83
C ALA A 60 11.22 12.22 -8.22
N TYR A 61 10.02 11.83 -7.76
CA TYR A 61 9.05 12.71 -7.12
C TYR A 61 9.04 12.58 -5.58
N ASN A 62 10.07 11.99 -4.97
CA ASN A 62 10.21 11.81 -3.52
C ASN A 62 8.99 11.12 -2.87
N ARG A 63 8.45 10.10 -3.53
CA ARG A 63 7.36 9.24 -3.04
C ARG A 63 7.87 7.85 -2.69
N SER A 64 7.08 7.14 -1.89
CA SER A 64 7.38 5.76 -1.54
C SER A 64 7.25 4.85 -2.77
N PRO A 65 8.28 4.05 -3.11
CA PRO A 65 8.15 3.05 -4.16
C PRO A 65 7.04 2.02 -3.88
N VAL A 66 6.76 1.75 -2.61
CA VAL A 66 5.70 0.83 -2.19
C VAL A 66 4.32 1.38 -2.53
N GLU A 67 4.06 2.65 -2.18
CA GLU A 67 2.82 3.37 -2.52
C GLU A 67 2.58 3.35 -4.04
N ALA A 68 3.63 3.65 -4.82
CA ALA A 68 3.54 3.64 -6.28
C ALA A 68 3.25 2.25 -6.86
N LEU A 69 3.84 1.19 -6.29
CA LEU A 69 3.59 -0.20 -6.73
C LEU A 69 2.18 -0.67 -6.40
N VAL A 70 1.59 -0.19 -5.30
CA VAL A 70 0.18 -0.42 -4.96
C VAL A 70 -0.73 0.27 -5.97
N ALA A 71 -0.46 1.55 -6.27
CA ALA A 71 -1.21 2.31 -7.27
C ALA A 71 -1.11 1.69 -8.68
N ALA A 72 0.02 1.07 -9.01
CA ALA A 72 0.23 0.34 -10.26
C ALA A 72 -0.34 -1.10 -10.24
N GLY A 73 -0.92 -1.55 -9.12
CA GLY A 73 -1.55 -2.87 -8.99
C GLY A 73 -0.56 -4.03 -8.82
N TYR A 74 0.71 -3.76 -8.57
CA TYR A 74 1.72 -4.80 -8.27
C TYR A 74 1.65 -5.32 -6.84
N LEU A 75 1.14 -4.50 -5.92
CA LEU A 75 0.99 -4.84 -4.51
C LEU A 75 -0.45 -4.54 -4.08
N SER A 76 -0.97 -5.35 -3.18
CA SER A 76 -2.20 -5.08 -2.43
C SER A 76 -1.86 -4.37 -1.12
N SER A 77 -2.72 -3.44 -0.68
CA SER A 77 -2.63 -2.82 0.65
C SER A 77 -2.60 -3.85 1.79
N THR A 78 -3.16 -5.05 1.58
CA THR A 78 -3.10 -6.16 2.55
C THR A 78 -1.73 -6.83 2.64
N GLU A 79 -0.92 -6.78 1.58
CA GLU A 79 0.46 -7.29 1.56
C GLU A 79 1.42 -6.31 2.27
N LEU A 80 1.10 -5.01 2.26
CA LEU A 80 1.92 -3.99 2.92
C LEU A 80 1.98 -4.14 4.44
N GLY A 81 0.85 -4.46 5.07
CA GLY A 81 0.82 -4.76 6.51
C GLY A 81 1.65 -6.00 6.88
N VAL A 82 1.82 -6.95 5.95
CA VAL A 82 2.67 -8.13 6.13
C VAL A 82 4.15 -7.76 6.00
N VAL A 83 4.51 -6.91 5.03
CA VAL A 83 5.91 -6.47 4.82
C VAL A 83 6.40 -5.62 5.98
N GLU A 84 5.61 -4.67 6.48
CA GLU A 84 5.98 -3.81 7.61
C GLU A 84 6.29 -4.65 8.87
N LEU A 85 5.48 -5.68 9.15
CA LEU A 85 5.77 -6.61 10.26
C LEU A 85 6.92 -7.59 9.98
N THR A 86 7.14 -7.96 8.71
CA THR A 86 8.29 -8.83 8.35
C THR A 86 9.61 -8.04 8.40
N THR A 87 9.60 -6.73 8.16
CA THR A 87 10.73 -5.85 8.48
C THR A 87 10.90 -5.62 9.98
N LEU A 88 9.83 -5.71 10.77
CA LEU A 88 9.86 -5.70 12.24
C LEU A 88 10.40 -7.01 12.86
N THR A 89 10.67 -8.05 12.07
CA THR A 89 11.53 -9.16 12.53
C THR A 89 12.95 -8.68 12.84
N GLY A 90 13.34 -7.50 12.37
CA GLY A 90 14.44 -6.71 12.90
C GLY A 90 13.95 -5.75 13.99
N ASP A 91 14.24 -6.10 15.24
CA ASP A 91 14.04 -5.28 16.44
C ASP A 91 12.61 -4.75 16.68
N LEU A 92 11.76 -5.62 17.24
CA LEU A 92 10.39 -5.32 17.67
C LEU A 92 10.30 -4.18 18.70
N THR A 93 11.40 -3.77 19.34
CA THR A 93 11.39 -2.67 20.33
C THR A 93 11.09 -1.30 19.71
N ARG A 94 11.20 -1.18 18.39
CA ARG A 94 10.93 0.06 17.64
C ARG A 94 9.50 0.16 17.13
N ALA A 95 8.73 -0.93 17.16
CA ALA A 95 7.32 -0.91 16.82
C ALA A 95 6.52 -0.28 17.96
N SER A 96 5.51 0.53 17.63
CA SER A 96 4.52 0.94 18.62
C SER A 96 3.66 -0.25 19.03
N ILE A 97 3.18 -0.23 20.28
CA ILE A 97 2.29 -1.26 20.82
C ILE A 97 1.02 -1.37 19.97
N ASP A 98 0.47 -0.24 19.51
CA ASP A 98 -0.75 -0.22 18.68
C ASP A 98 -0.56 -0.90 17.32
N ALA A 99 0.62 -0.75 16.70
CA ALA A 99 0.95 -1.41 15.45
C ALA A 99 1.02 -2.93 15.64
N LEU A 100 1.64 -3.39 16.74
CA LEU A 100 1.73 -4.81 17.08
C LEU A 100 0.34 -5.42 17.34
N LEU A 101 -0.50 -4.74 18.13
CA LEU A 101 -1.86 -5.20 18.45
C LEU A 101 -2.75 -5.28 17.20
N SER A 102 -2.66 -4.29 16.31
CA SER A 102 -3.42 -4.27 15.06
C SER A 102 -3.07 -5.45 14.16
N GLU A 103 -1.79 -5.79 14.08
CA GLU A 103 -1.30 -6.90 13.25
C GLU A 103 -1.61 -8.27 13.87
N ILE A 104 -1.49 -8.43 15.20
CA ILE A 104 -1.93 -9.65 15.89
C ILE A 104 -3.42 -9.88 15.64
N ARG A 105 -4.26 -8.84 15.80
CA ARG A 105 -5.70 -8.91 15.50
C ARG A 105 -5.95 -9.34 14.06
N ARG A 106 -5.24 -8.73 13.10
CA ARG A 106 -5.37 -9.09 11.68
C ARG A 106 -5.02 -10.56 11.42
N ARG A 107 -3.92 -11.07 12.01
CA ARG A 107 -3.49 -12.48 11.85
C ARG A 107 -4.48 -13.45 12.46
N VAL A 108 -5.03 -13.15 13.64
CA VAL A 108 -6.05 -13.99 14.29
C VAL A 108 -7.30 -14.08 13.43
N LEU A 109 -7.79 -12.95 12.89
CA LEU A 109 -8.95 -12.92 12.01
C LEU A 109 -8.70 -13.65 10.67
N ALA A 110 -7.49 -13.54 10.13
CA ALA A 110 -7.10 -14.19 8.88
C ALA A 110 -6.88 -15.71 9.05
N ALA A 111 -6.39 -16.16 10.20
CA ALA A 111 -6.09 -17.56 10.47
C ALA A 111 -7.33 -18.38 10.86
N ASN A 112 -8.31 -17.77 11.53
CA ASN A 112 -9.53 -18.47 11.95
C ASN A 112 -10.67 -17.48 12.29
N PRO A 113 -11.74 -17.39 11.46
CA PRO A 113 -12.85 -16.46 11.68
C PRO A 113 -13.67 -16.73 12.95
N GLU A 114 -13.61 -17.94 13.51
CA GLU A 114 -14.28 -18.32 14.76
C GLU A 114 -13.53 -17.88 16.03
N SER A 115 -12.24 -17.51 15.92
CA SER A 115 -11.41 -17.05 17.06
C SER A 115 -11.94 -15.78 17.72
N THR A 116 -12.78 -15.02 17.00
CA THR A 116 -13.48 -13.83 17.51
C THR A 116 -14.28 -14.14 18.78
N ARG A 117 -14.70 -15.40 18.99
CA ARG A 117 -15.46 -15.82 20.19
C ARG A 117 -14.61 -16.31 21.36
N LEU A 118 -13.29 -16.47 21.17
CA LEU A 118 -12.38 -17.05 22.15
C LEU A 118 -11.32 -16.05 22.65
N TRP A 119 -11.59 -14.76 22.50
CA TRP A 119 -10.83 -13.73 23.18
C TRP A 119 -11.10 -13.82 24.68
N PRO A 120 -10.08 -13.83 25.56
CA PRO A 120 -10.30 -13.81 27.00
C PRO A 120 -11.10 -12.56 27.38
N ALA A 121 -12.14 -12.75 28.20
CA ALA A 121 -13.22 -11.78 28.41
C ALA A 121 -12.77 -10.38 28.89
N GLY A 122 -11.54 -10.21 29.39
CA GLY A 122 -11.05 -8.94 29.93
C GLY A 122 -10.45 -7.96 28.91
N TRP A 123 -10.38 -8.30 27.63
CA TRP A 123 -9.72 -7.48 26.60
C TRP A 123 -10.67 -7.00 25.48
N SER A 124 -12.00 -7.01 25.74
CA SER A 124 -12.98 -6.39 24.83
C SER A 124 -13.12 -4.90 25.11
N ALA A 125 -13.23 -4.09 24.05
CA ALA A 125 -13.35 -2.63 24.14
C ALA A 125 -14.64 -2.14 24.84
N ASP A 126 -15.58 -3.05 25.12
CA ASP A 126 -16.84 -2.78 25.80
C ASP A 126 -16.82 -3.18 27.30
N ASP A 127 -15.66 -3.45 27.90
CA ASP A 127 -15.57 -3.75 29.33
C ASP A 127 -15.69 -2.46 30.18
N PRO A 128 -16.77 -2.27 30.98
CA PRO A 128 -16.94 -1.08 31.81
C PRO A 128 -16.01 -1.05 33.05
N GLY A 129 -15.08 -2.00 33.19
CA GLY A 129 -14.19 -2.15 34.34
C GLY A 129 -13.07 -1.11 34.49
N VAL A 130 -12.81 -0.23 33.51
CA VAL A 130 -11.76 0.81 33.64
C VAL A 130 -12.37 2.13 34.15
N ARG A 131 -13.02 2.08 35.32
CA ARG A 131 -13.22 3.25 36.19
C ARG A 131 -13.08 2.83 37.65
N GLY A 132 -11.94 3.18 38.24
CA GLY A 132 -11.75 3.19 39.69
C GLY A 132 -10.55 2.37 40.15
N GLY A 133 -9.53 3.08 40.64
CA GLY A 133 -8.32 2.53 41.26
C GLY A 133 -7.17 3.49 41.15
#